data_AF-A0A952EXB1-F1
#
_entry.id   AF-A0A952EXB1-F1
#
_cell.length_a   1.000
_cell.length_b   1.000
_cell.length_c   1.000
_cell.angle_alpha   90.00
_cell.angle_beta   90.00
_cell.angle_gamma   90.00
#
_symmetry.space_group_name_H-M   'P 1'
#
loop_
_entity.id
_entity.type
_entity.pdbx_description
1 polymer ?
#
loop_
_entity_poly.entity_id
_entity_poly.type
_entity_poly.pdbx_seq_one_letter_code
_entity_poly.pdbx_strand_id
1 'polypeptide(L)'
;HSLTILPDTVPAELEVIARTEGGVIMGVRHVELPIHGVQFHPESILTEGGHRMLANWLGYCGAAPAESLVRQLEDEVANAVQAATTRNSA
;
A
#
# COMPACT_ATOMS: atom_id res chain seq x y z
N HIS A 1 6.72 -7.81 8.44
CA HIS A 1 7.37 -9.09 8.06
C HIS A 1 8.80 -9.12 8.57
N SER A 2 9.40 -10.31 8.72
CA SER A 2 10.78 -10.51 9.23
C SER A 2 11.86 -10.63 8.16
N LEU A 3 11.48 -10.87 6.89
CA LEU A 3 12.38 -10.94 5.74
C LEU A 3 12.14 -9.75 4.81
N THR A 4 13.18 -9.31 4.11
CA THR A 4 13.14 -8.16 3.21
C THR A 4 14.01 -8.41 1.98
N ILE A 5 13.75 -7.69 0.88
CA ILE A 5 14.56 -7.76 -0.34
C ILE A 5 15.91 -7.07 -0.09
N LEU A 6 17.00 -7.75 -0.41
CA LEU A 6 18.34 -7.16 -0.36
C LEU A 6 18.53 -6.23 -1.57
N PRO A 7 18.92 -4.95 -1.38
CA PRO A 7 19.05 -3.98 -2.48
C PRO A 7 19.91 -4.46 -3.65
N ASP A 8 21.04 -5.11 -3.36
CA ASP A 8 22.00 -5.55 -4.38
C ASP A 8 21.54 -6.80 -5.15
N THR A 9 20.42 -7.39 -4.75
CA THR A 9 19.82 -8.57 -5.41
C THR A 9 18.62 -8.23 -6.28
N VAL A 10 18.23 -6.95 -6.36
CA VAL A 10 17.11 -6.52 -7.21
C VAL A 10 17.52 -6.66 -8.68
N PRO A 11 16.80 -7.46 -9.48
CA PRO A 11 17.11 -7.64 -10.89
C PRO A 11 16.70 -6.41 -11.71
N ALA A 12 17.26 -6.25 -12.91
CA ALA A 12 17.05 -5.06 -13.74
C ALA A 12 15.60 -4.88 -14.22
N GLU A 13 14.82 -5.95 -14.23
CA GLU A 13 13.41 -5.96 -14.58
C GLU A 13 12.52 -5.35 -13.49
N LEU A 14 13.05 -5.16 -12.27
CA LEU A 14 12.33 -4.56 -11.14
C LEU A 14 12.91 -3.20 -10.76
N GLU A 15 12.04 -2.21 -10.64
CA GLU A 15 12.36 -0.90 -10.09
C GLU A 15 11.84 -0.82 -8.65
N VAL A 16 12.68 -0.33 -7.73
CA VAL A 16 12.27 -0.03 -6.35
C VAL A 16 11.48 1.28 -6.32
N ILE A 17 10.25 1.23 -5.83
CA ILE A 17 9.32 2.37 -5.81
C ILE A 17 8.96 2.84 -4.40
N ALA A 18 9.30 2.07 -3.36
CA ALA A 18 9.06 2.48 -1.99
C ALA A 18 10.15 1.92 -1.06
N ARG A 19 10.58 2.74 -0.11
CA ARG A 19 11.53 2.37 0.95
C ARG A 19 11.11 2.98 2.28
N THR A 20 11.51 2.35 3.38
CA THR A 20 11.50 3.00 4.70
C THR A 20 12.66 4.01 4.80
N GLU A 21 12.63 4.87 5.82
CA GLU A 21 13.75 5.78 6.13
C GLU A 21 15.07 5.03 6.34
N GLY A 22 15.01 3.84 6.95
CA GLY A 22 16.15 2.93 7.11
C GLY A 22 16.58 2.18 5.84
N GLY A 23 16.00 2.49 4.68
CA GLY A 23 16.39 1.96 3.38
C GLY A 23 15.79 0.59 3.01
N VAL A 24 14.98 0.00 3.89
CA VAL A 24 14.30 -1.29 3.64
C VAL A 24 13.34 -1.12 2.46
N ILE A 25 13.44 -2.02 1.47
CA ILE A 25 12.58 -2.00 0.29
C ILE A 25 11.16 -2.42 0.70
N MET A 26 10.19 -1.54 0.44
CA MET A 26 8.77 -1.74 0.77
C MET A 26 7.88 -1.92 -0.46
N GLY A 27 8.38 -1.60 -1.65
CA GLY A 27 7.63 -1.77 -2.88
C GLY A 27 8.52 -1.80 -4.11
N VAL A 28 8.13 -2.63 -5.07
CA VAL A 28 8.76 -2.78 -6.38
C VAL A 28 7.71 -2.80 -7.48
N ARG A 29 8.10 -2.40 -8.69
CA ARG A 29 7.30 -2.61 -9.90
C ARG A 29 8.15 -3.25 -10.98
N HIS A 30 7.54 -4.04 -11.84
CA HIS A 30 8.19 -4.45 -13.08
C HIS A 30 8.30 -3.25 -14.02
N VAL A 31 9.41 -3.14 -14.76
CA VAL A 31 9.67 -1.98 -15.64
C VAL A 31 8.72 -1.90 -16.83
N GLU A 32 8.33 -3.05 -17.41
CA GLU A 32 7.41 -3.14 -18.55
C GLU A 32 6.00 -3.70 -18.21
N LEU A 33 5.92 -4.75 -17.41
CA LEU A 33 4.67 -5.44 -17.09
C LEU A 33 3.86 -4.68 -16.01
N PRO A 34 2.52 -4.79 -15.99
CA PRO A 34 1.67 -4.16 -14.97
C PRO A 34 1.70 -4.94 -13.64
N ILE A 35 2.91 -5.26 -13.15
CA ILE A 35 3.14 -6.07 -11.95
C ILE A 35 3.75 -5.17 -10.89
N HIS A 36 3.14 -5.17 -9.70
CA HIS A 36 3.59 -4.44 -8.53
C HIS A 36 3.63 -5.39 -7.34
N GLY A 37 4.63 -5.23 -6.49
CA GLY A 37 4.74 -5.94 -5.21
C GLY A 37 4.93 -4.93 -4.09
N VAL A 38 4.20 -5.12 -2.99
CA VAL A 38 4.38 -4.36 -1.74
C VAL A 38 4.72 -5.31 -0.60
N GLN A 39 5.57 -4.86 0.32
CA GLN A 39 5.97 -5.65 1.48
C GLN A 39 5.01 -5.48 2.66
N PHE A 40 4.18 -4.43 2.68
CA PHE A 40 3.20 -4.20 3.73
C PHE A 40 1.82 -4.74 3.35
N HIS A 41 0.88 -4.63 4.29
CA HIS A 41 -0.49 -5.11 4.16
C HIS A 41 -1.45 -3.97 3.79
N PRO A 42 -1.71 -3.70 2.48
CA PRO A 42 -2.63 -2.64 2.06
C PRO A 42 -4.08 -2.88 2.50
N GLU A 43 -4.44 -4.10 2.88
CA GLU A 43 -5.75 -4.46 3.40
C GLU A 43 -5.94 -4.11 4.88
N SER A 44 -4.85 -3.80 5.60
CA SER A 44 -4.93 -3.51 7.03
C SER A 44 -5.57 -2.15 7.28
N ILE A 45 -6.41 -2.07 8.32
CA ILE A 45 -7.03 -0.81 8.77
C ILE A 45 -6.03 0.25 9.22
N LEU A 46 -4.79 -0.15 9.55
CA LEU A 46 -3.73 0.79 9.94
C LEU A 46 -2.93 1.30 8.74
N THR A 47 -3.16 0.77 7.54
CA THR A 47 -2.47 1.22 6.34
C THR A 47 -3.21 2.39 5.72
N GLU A 48 -2.68 3.59 5.93
CA GLU A 48 -3.15 4.80 5.26
C GLU A 48 -3.08 4.61 3.73
N GLY A 49 -4.16 4.97 3.04
CA GLY A 49 -4.26 4.80 1.58
C GLY A 49 -4.39 3.35 1.09
N GLY A 50 -4.59 2.37 1.97
CA GLY A 50 -4.76 0.96 1.58
C GLY A 50 -5.88 0.73 0.56
N HIS A 51 -7.06 1.30 0.81
CA HIS A 51 -8.20 1.25 -0.11
C HIS A 51 -7.90 1.88 -1.47
N ARG A 52 -7.15 2.98 -1.51
CA ARG A 52 -6.69 3.61 -2.77
C ARG A 52 -5.83 2.68 -3.59
N MET A 53 -4.88 2.01 -2.94
CA MET A 53 -3.98 1.06 -3.62
C MET A 53 -4.77 -0.10 -4.22
N LEU A 54 -5.73 -0.66 -3.48
CA LEU A 54 -6.60 -1.72 -3.98
C LEU A 54 -7.49 -1.22 -5.13
N ALA A 55 -8.03 -0.01 -5.04
CA ALA A 55 -8.81 0.60 -6.13
C ALA A 55 -7.98 0.77 -7.41
N ASN A 56 -6.72 1.23 -7.29
CA ASN A 56 -5.81 1.35 -8.43
C ASN A 56 -5.52 -0.03 -9.04
N TRP A 57 -5.26 -1.05 -8.22
CA TRP A 57 -5.04 -2.42 -8.69
C TRP A 57 -6.27 -2.98 -9.42
N LEU A 58 -7.47 -2.82 -8.85
CA LEU A 58 -8.72 -3.21 -9.52
C LEU A 58 -8.91 -2.44 -10.84
N GLY A 59 -8.49 -1.17 -10.90
CA GLY A 59 -8.45 -0.39 -12.13
C GLY A 59 -7.58 -1.01 -13.22
N TYR A 60 -6.38 -1.50 -12.87
CA TYR A 60 -5.54 -2.28 -13.81
C TYR A 60 -6.22 -3.58 -14.26
N CYS A 61 -7.05 -4.19 -13.42
CA CYS A 61 -7.85 -5.36 -13.78
C CYS A 61 -9.13 -5.03 -14.60
N GLY A 62 -9.36 -3.76 -14.93
CA GLY A 62 -10.57 -3.33 -15.65
C GLY A 62 -11.83 -3.22 -14.78
N ALA A 63 -11.68 -3.22 -13.46
CA ALA A 63 -12.76 -3.20 -12.47
C ALA A 63 -12.64 -2.00 -11.52
N ALA A 64 -12.28 -0.82 -12.05
CA ALA A 64 -12.11 0.38 -11.25
C ALA A 64 -13.40 0.71 -10.46
N PRO A 65 -13.34 0.80 -9.12
CA PRO A 65 -14.50 1.22 -8.33
C PRO A 65 -14.79 2.71 -8.53
N ALA A 66 -16.01 3.13 -8.18
CA ALA A 66 -16.39 4.54 -8.21
C ALA A 66 -15.58 5.35 -7.19
N GLU A 67 -15.08 6.53 -7.58
CA GLU A 67 -14.27 7.38 -6.69
C GLU A 67 -14.96 7.77 -5.39
N SER A 68 -16.29 7.94 -5.43
CA SER A 68 -17.07 8.23 -4.22
C SER A 68 -16.97 7.10 -3.19
N LEU A 69 -16.95 5.84 -3.63
CA LEU A 69 -16.78 4.69 -2.74
C LEU A 69 -15.38 4.65 -2.15
N VAL A 70 -14.34 4.89 -2.97
CA VAL A 70 -12.96 4.87 -2.49
C VAL A 70 -12.75 5.92 -1.41
N ARG A 71 -13.23 7.15 -1.64
CA ARG A 71 -13.17 8.24 -0.65
C ARG A 71 -13.91 7.91 0.64
N GLN A 72 -15.12 7.36 0.53
CA GLN A 72 -15.88 6.95 1.71
C GLN A 72 -15.09 5.94 2.57
N LEU A 73 -14.48 4.92 1.94
CA LEU A 73 -13.71 3.90 2.65
C LEU A 73 -12.41 4.46 3.23
N GLU A 74 -11.77 5.42 2.56
CA GLU A 74 -10.61 6.16 3.10
C GLU A 74 -11.01 6.93 4.37
N ASP A 75 -12.13 7.65 4.34
CA ASP A 75 -12.66 8.41 5.48
C ASP A 75 -13.05 7.49 6.64
N GLU A 76 -13.69 6.36 6.38
CA GLU A 76 -14.05 5.36 7.39
C GLU A 76 -12.82 4.83 8.13
N VAL A 77 -11.75 4.50 7.39
CA VAL A 77 -10.48 4.05 7.99
C VAL A 77 -9.86 5.16 8.83
N ALA A 78 -9.76 6.38 8.31
CA ALA A 78 -9.20 7.52 9.03
C ALA A 78 -9.93 7.76 10.36
N ASN A 79 -11.27 7.71 10.34
CA ASN A 79 -12.11 7.86 11.52
C ASN A 79 -11.91 6.72 12.53
N ALA A 80 -11.80 5.48 12.05
CA ALA A 80 -11.56 4.31 12.91
C ALA A 80 -10.20 4.38 13.62
N VAL A 81 -9.16 4.79 12.89
CA VAL A 81 -7.80 4.98 13.43
C VAL A 81 -7.78 6.09 14.49
N GLN A 82 -8.43 7.23 14.21
CA GLN A 82 -8.57 8.33 15.18
C GLN A 82 -9.28 7.88 16.46
N ALA A 83 -10.43 7.21 16.33
CA ALA A 83 -11.18 6.72 17.47
C ALA A 83 -10.37 5.72 18.32
N ALA A 84 -9.55 4.86 17.71
CA ALA A 84 -8.68 3.93 18.41
C ALA A 84 -7.54 4.65 19.17
N THR A 85 -6.94 5.68 18.56
CA THR A 85 -5.84 6.43 19.17
C THR A 85 -6.31 7.37 20.29
N THR A 86 -7.46 8.02 20.15
CA THR A 86 -8.05 8.86 21.21
C THR A 86 -8.40 8.05 22.46
N ARG A 87 -8.92 6.81 22.31
CA ARG A 87 -9.26 5.93 23.44
C ARG A 87 -8.03 5.42 24.21
N ASN A 88 -6.86 5.34 23.57
CA ASN A 88 -5.61 4.93 24.23
C ASN A 88 -4.87 6.08 24.93
N SER A 89 -5.36 7.31 24.79
CA SER A 89 -4.73 8.53 25.32
C SER A 89 -5.46 9.11 26.54
N ALA A 90 -6.50 8.44 27.03
CA ALA A 90 -7.33 8.80 28.18
C ALA A 90 -7.22 7.70 29.25
#